data_AF-A0A853R4P0-F1
#
_entry.id   AF-A0A853R4P0-F1
#
_cell.length_a   1.000
_cell.length_b   1.000
_cell.length_c   1.000
_cell.angle_alpha   90.00
_cell.angle_beta   90.00
_cell.angle_gamma   90.00
#
_symmetry.space_group_name_H-M   'P 1'
#
loop_
_entity.id
_entity.type
_entity.pdbx_description
1 polymer ?
#
loop_
_entity_poly.entity_id
_entity_poly.type
_entity_poly.pdbx_seq_one_letter_code
_entity_poly.pdbx_strand_id
1 'polypeptide(L)'
;MNQNRKAKYYYNSIGYKSLTALVEANRDICTVHVVTVRNRLKEGWDIHKALITPKNNKSISFYGEHVVEGVIYHNMPSLAEAYGMKYNTVFKRYSRGCRGDNLIPEKKRKNYVKPLEHKKKPTENLHKFDVAGRSFESQYEACRQLGVKHVTFRKRLSRGQTLAQALGLEEAVDGRTLNTGRKYKVDEQEYTLSQLSQKYGVPSSTIVDRHNRGATIKQAVGLVPLPTLLKQRETRKNTKRDNSVNAFGVKYPSMTACAKAHNMKAYVLYQRVKLSGYSLEEALTMEGKGKSISISGISYKTLTDAASKFKINKETFERRIKAGWTPEQAAGVDNPPNSFLIEYKDKQYSSYDELGIAVGISGRVLYGRVSRSDMTIEEAVDAGERIINAGRWNETILRRNEELGQSKGVLYFVQMLIEGCLIYKIGITSKSVDERLKAEGWPYEIVSIFESTLLDVYLREQELHALLYEKRFQLDGELLDGYTELFDLDDNEVEIVSSLLDEF
;
A
#
# COMPACT_ATOMS: atom_id res chain seq x y z
N MET A 1 73.94 2.99 21.46
CA MET A 1 72.80 2.18 21.95
C MET A 1 71.98 1.71 20.76
N ASN A 2 72.19 0.45 20.40
CA ASN A 2 71.57 -0.23 19.27
C ASN A 2 70.25 -0.85 19.75
N GLN A 3 69.10 -0.32 19.34
CA GLN A 3 67.84 -1.06 19.42
C GLN A 3 67.49 -1.59 18.03
N ASN A 4 67.89 -2.84 17.79
CA ASN A 4 67.44 -3.67 16.67
C ASN A 4 65.90 -3.68 16.63
N ARG A 5 65.31 -2.91 15.72
CA ARG A 5 63.87 -2.97 15.43
C ARG A 5 63.59 -4.24 14.63
N LYS A 6 63.23 -5.32 15.33
CA LYS A 6 62.76 -6.58 14.74
C LYS A 6 61.60 -6.30 13.75
N ALA A 7 61.59 -7.00 12.62
CA ALA A 7 60.49 -6.92 11.66
C ALA A 7 59.18 -7.39 12.30
N LYS A 8 58.09 -6.69 12.00
CA LYS A 8 56.76 -6.90 12.61
C LYS A 8 55.85 -7.76 11.73
N TYR A 9 56.06 -7.76 10.43
CA TYR A 9 55.30 -8.54 9.46
C TYR A 9 56.28 -9.31 8.57
N TYR A 10 56.01 -10.58 8.29
CA TYR A 10 56.84 -11.41 7.42
C TYR A 10 56.01 -11.89 6.24
N TYR A 11 56.56 -11.78 5.03
CA TYR A 11 55.93 -12.25 3.80
C TYR A 11 57.02 -12.71 2.84
N ASN A 12 56.93 -13.95 2.32
CA ASN A 12 57.93 -14.60 1.48
C ASN A 12 59.37 -14.51 2.05
N SER A 13 59.52 -14.79 3.34
CA SER A 13 60.81 -14.74 4.06
C SER A 13 61.47 -13.34 4.16
N ILE A 14 60.77 -12.29 3.73
CA ILE A 14 61.19 -10.89 3.89
C ILE A 14 60.44 -10.28 5.08
N GLY A 15 61.19 -9.64 5.98
CA GLY A 15 60.65 -8.97 7.16
C GLY A 15 60.42 -7.47 6.96
N TYR A 16 59.21 -7.00 7.27
CA TYR A 16 58.78 -5.61 7.12
C TYR A 16 58.53 -4.96 8.48
N LYS A 17 58.93 -3.68 8.61
CA LYS A 17 58.82 -2.91 9.85
C LYS A 17 57.40 -2.40 10.11
N SER A 18 56.61 -2.16 9.06
CA SER A 18 55.22 -1.69 9.16
C SER A 18 54.35 -2.31 8.07
N LEU A 19 53.03 -2.30 8.29
CA LEU A 19 52.06 -2.79 7.31
C LEU A 19 52.05 -1.94 6.04
N THR A 20 52.33 -0.64 6.15
CA THR A 20 52.50 0.25 4.99
C THR A 20 53.70 -0.16 4.15
N ALA A 21 54.86 -0.43 4.78
CA ALA A 21 56.05 -0.88 4.07
C ALA A 21 55.85 -2.23 3.38
N LEU A 22 55.09 -3.16 4.02
CA LEU A 22 54.71 -4.43 3.40
C LEU A 22 53.86 -4.22 2.13
N VAL A 23 52.81 -3.39 2.20
CA VAL A 23 51.90 -3.15 1.08
C VAL A 23 52.57 -2.34 -0.03
N GLU A 24 53.45 -1.40 0.30
CA GLU A 24 54.20 -0.59 -0.68
C GLU A 24 55.21 -1.44 -1.46
N ALA A 25 55.94 -2.31 -0.78
CA ALA A 25 56.90 -3.21 -1.42
C ALA A 25 56.25 -4.32 -2.26
N ASN A 26 54.96 -4.59 -2.03
CA ASN A 26 54.20 -5.63 -2.74
C ASN A 26 52.98 -5.02 -3.50
N ARG A 27 53.09 -3.77 -3.97
CA ARG A 27 52.01 -3.10 -4.71
C ARG A 27 51.59 -3.84 -5.97
N ASP A 28 52.52 -4.54 -6.60
CA ASP A 28 52.30 -5.28 -7.84
C ASP A 28 51.32 -6.44 -7.65
N ILE A 29 51.25 -6.98 -6.42
CA ILE A 29 50.42 -8.13 -6.05
C ILE A 29 49.21 -7.68 -5.19
N CYS A 30 49.35 -6.58 -4.44
CA CYS A 30 48.34 -6.09 -3.52
C CYS A 30 47.19 -5.39 -4.26
N THR A 31 46.03 -6.04 -4.33
CA THR A 31 44.84 -5.53 -5.04
C THR A 31 44.00 -4.57 -4.19
N VAL A 32 44.38 -4.33 -2.93
CA VAL A 32 43.58 -3.58 -1.94
C VAL A 32 44.40 -2.52 -1.19
N HIS A 33 43.71 -1.54 -0.62
CA HIS A 33 44.34 -0.47 0.16
C HIS A 33 44.83 -0.96 1.54
N VAL A 34 45.88 -0.33 2.09
CA VAL A 34 46.50 -0.67 3.40
C VAL A 34 45.49 -0.83 4.54
N VAL A 35 44.44 0.00 4.57
CA VAL A 35 43.39 -0.05 5.59
C VAL A 35 42.61 -1.36 5.51
N THR A 36 42.31 -1.84 4.31
CA THR A 36 41.60 -3.10 4.08
C THR A 36 42.46 -4.30 4.51
N VAL A 37 43.76 -4.28 4.19
CA VAL A 37 44.70 -5.31 4.65
C VAL A 37 44.75 -5.33 6.18
N ARG A 38 44.78 -4.17 6.84
CA ARG A 38 44.76 -4.07 8.30
C ARG A 38 43.53 -4.71 8.93
N ASN A 39 42.35 -4.46 8.37
CA ASN A 39 41.10 -5.02 8.88
C ASN A 39 41.06 -6.54 8.69
N ARG A 40 41.47 -7.04 7.53
CA ARG A 40 41.56 -8.48 7.26
C ARG A 40 42.51 -9.21 8.22
N LEU A 41 43.67 -8.62 8.52
CA LEU A 41 44.58 -9.17 9.52
C LEU A 41 43.98 -9.17 10.94
N LYS A 42 43.17 -8.17 11.30
CA LYS A 42 42.41 -8.18 12.57
C LYS A 42 41.33 -9.26 12.61
N GLU A 43 40.74 -9.57 11.47
CA GLU A 43 39.77 -10.66 11.27
C GLU A 43 40.46 -12.05 11.21
N GLY A 44 41.78 -12.13 11.40
CA GLY A 44 42.53 -13.38 11.46
C GLY A 44 42.94 -13.94 10.10
N TRP A 45 42.89 -13.15 9.02
CA TRP A 45 43.32 -13.60 7.71
C TRP A 45 44.85 -13.74 7.67
N ASP A 46 45.32 -14.73 6.91
CA ASP A 46 46.75 -14.84 6.57
C ASP A 46 47.22 -13.64 5.72
N ILE A 47 48.49 -13.27 5.85
CA ILE A 47 49.09 -12.10 5.18
C ILE A 47 48.99 -12.23 3.67
N HIS A 48 49.26 -13.41 3.10
CA HIS A 48 49.17 -13.64 1.66
C HIS A 48 47.72 -13.44 1.18
N LYS A 49 46.78 -14.09 1.86
CA LYS A 49 45.34 -14.00 1.56
C LYS A 49 44.82 -12.56 1.69
N ALA A 50 45.31 -11.80 2.66
CA ALA A 50 44.88 -10.44 2.92
C ALA A 50 45.31 -9.44 1.82
N LEU A 51 46.45 -9.68 1.17
CA LEU A 51 46.99 -8.83 0.10
C LEU A 51 46.32 -9.10 -1.26
N ILE A 52 46.06 -10.36 -1.60
CA ILE A 52 45.64 -10.76 -2.96
C ILE A 52 44.12 -10.68 -3.15
N THR A 53 43.34 -11.01 -2.12
CA THR A 53 41.88 -11.13 -2.28
C THR A 53 41.25 -9.79 -2.66
N PRO A 54 40.56 -9.66 -3.81
CA PRO A 54 39.95 -8.39 -4.20
C PRO A 54 38.82 -8.02 -3.23
N LYS A 55 38.51 -6.72 -3.12
CA LYS A 55 37.37 -6.26 -2.32
C LYS A 55 36.08 -6.68 -3.04
N ASN A 56 35.25 -7.52 -2.40
CA ASN A 56 33.96 -7.89 -2.98
C ASN A 56 33.05 -6.66 -3.01
N ASN A 57 32.86 -6.07 -4.19
CA ASN A 57 31.98 -4.92 -4.41
C ASN A 57 30.51 -5.35 -4.67
N LYS A 58 30.12 -6.58 -4.35
CA LYS A 58 28.70 -6.95 -4.34
C LYS A 58 28.06 -6.29 -3.12
N SER A 59 27.48 -5.12 -3.32
CA SER A 59 26.59 -4.46 -2.38
C SER A 59 25.33 -5.30 -2.18
N ILE A 60 25.44 -6.37 -1.40
CA ILE A 60 24.28 -6.95 -0.73
C ILE A 60 23.75 -5.82 0.15
N SER A 61 22.68 -5.18 -0.31
CA SER A 61 22.08 -4.09 0.45
C SER A 61 21.48 -4.68 1.72
N PHE A 62 21.58 -3.96 2.83
CA PHE A 62 21.01 -4.36 4.13
C PHE A 62 19.52 -4.76 4.05
N TYR A 63 18.80 -4.30 3.03
CA TYR A 63 17.37 -4.53 2.85
C TYR A 63 17.00 -5.74 1.99
N GLY A 64 17.99 -6.50 1.52
CA GLY A 64 17.77 -7.76 0.79
C GLY A 64 17.22 -7.57 -0.62
N GLU A 65 16.68 -8.67 -1.16
CA GLU A 65 16.10 -8.74 -2.50
C GLU A 65 14.62 -8.37 -2.50
N HIS A 66 14.12 -7.86 -3.62
CA HIS A 66 12.74 -7.44 -3.78
C HIS A 66 12.15 -7.95 -5.09
N VAL A 67 10.99 -8.58 -5.00
CA VAL A 67 10.22 -9.04 -6.17
C VAL A 67 9.21 -7.96 -6.56
N VAL A 68 9.26 -7.49 -7.80
CA VAL A 68 8.33 -6.50 -8.35
C VAL A 68 7.98 -6.89 -9.79
N GLU A 69 6.68 -7.02 -10.09
CA GLU A 69 6.16 -7.51 -11.38
C GLU A 69 6.80 -8.84 -11.81
N GLY A 70 7.04 -9.74 -10.84
CA GLY A 70 7.66 -11.05 -11.08
C GLY A 70 9.17 -11.03 -11.31
N VAL A 71 9.81 -9.86 -11.32
CA VAL A 71 11.27 -9.73 -11.48
C VAL A 71 11.93 -9.55 -10.11
N ILE A 72 12.99 -10.32 -9.85
CA ILE A 72 13.79 -10.24 -8.64
C ILE A 72 14.87 -9.18 -8.81
N TYR A 73 14.89 -8.20 -7.91
CA TYR A 73 15.91 -7.15 -7.84
C TYR A 73 16.75 -7.33 -6.58
N HIS A 74 18.07 -7.47 -6.74
CA HIS A 74 19.00 -7.78 -5.63
C HIS A 74 19.14 -6.64 -4.60
N ASN A 75 18.78 -5.41 -4.97
CA ASN A 75 18.83 -4.26 -4.07
C ASN A 75 17.89 -3.12 -4.51
N MET A 76 17.48 -2.27 -3.57
CA MET A 76 16.63 -1.11 -3.83
C MET A 76 17.16 -0.12 -4.89
N PRO A 77 18.48 0.15 -4.99
CA PRO A 77 19.03 0.94 -6.09
C PRO A 77 18.76 0.36 -7.48
N SER A 78 18.98 -0.94 -7.68
CA SER A 78 18.71 -1.63 -8.96
C SER A 78 17.22 -1.58 -9.32
N LEU A 79 16.35 -1.77 -8.32
CA LEU A 79 14.91 -1.59 -8.49
C LEU A 79 14.56 -0.13 -8.85
N ALA A 80 15.19 0.85 -8.21
CA ALA A 80 14.92 2.26 -8.48
C ALA A 80 15.37 2.64 -9.91
N GLU A 81 16.52 2.16 -10.35
CA GLU A 81 17.05 2.38 -11.70
C GLU A 81 16.15 1.77 -12.78
N ALA A 82 15.72 0.52 -12.60
CA ALA A 82 14.84 -0.19 -13.54
C ALA A 82 13.49 0.51 -13.80
N TYR A 83 12.97 1.25 -12.80
CA TYR A 83 11.70 1.98 -12.89
C TYR A 83 11.88 3.52 -13.01
N GLY A 84 13.09 3.99 -13.29
CA GLY A 84 13.37 5.43 -13.45
C GLY A 84 12.98 6.25 -12.22
N MET A 85 13.26 5.74 -11.02
CA MET A 85 12.94 6.35 -9.74
C MET A 85 14.19 6.68 -8.95
N LYS A 86 14.08 7.66 -8.06
CA LYS A 86 15.13 7.95 -7.08
C LYS A 86 15.11 6.87 -5.99
N TYR A 87 16.27 6.38 -5.59
CA TYR A 87 16.45 5.45 -4.47
C TYR A 87 15.65 5.88 -3.22
N ASN A 88 15.74 7.15 -2.82
CA ASN A 88 15.02 7.69 -1.67
C ASN A 88 13.50 7.56 -1.77
N THR A 89 12.93 7.58 -2.98
CA THR A 89 11.48 7.40 -3.19
C THR A 89 11.08 5.97 -2.88
N VAL A 90 11.84 5.00 -3.38
CA VAL A 90 11.62 3.57 -3.14
C VAL A 90 11.81 3.25 -1.66
N PHE A 91 12.91 3.75 -1.06
CA PHE A 91 13.20 3.59 0.35
C PHE A 91 12.09 4.14 1.25
N LYS A 92 11.59 5.36 0.99
CA LYS A 92 10.49 5.95 1.78
C LYS A 92 9.16 5.19 1.63
N ARG A 93 8.94 4.46 0.53
CA ARG A 93 7.76 3.59 0.39
C ARG A 93 7.96 2.31 1.19
N TYR A 94 9.14 1.71 1.10
CA TYR A 94 9.51 0.56 1.91
C TYR A 94 9.41 0.83 3.41
N SER A 95 9.88 1.99 3.88
CA SER A 95 9.79 2.38 5.29
C SER A 95 8.35 2.60 5.77
N ARG A 96 7.41 2.86 4.85
CA ARG A 96 5.97 2.96 5.14
C ARG A 96 5.23 1.61 5.05
N GLY A 97 5.96 0.51 4.90
CA GLY A 97 5.40 -0.83 4.82
C GLY A 97 5.00 -1.29 3.41
N CYS A 98 5.28 -0.50 2.36
CA CYS A 98 5.04 -0.98 0.99
C CYS A 98 6.00 -2.13 0.66
N ARG A 99 5.49 -3.21 0.07
CA ARG A 99 6.22 -4.40 -0.36
C ARG A 99 5.72 -4.83 -1.75
N GLY A 100 6.48 -5.67 -2.43
CA GLY A 100 6.14 -6.15 -3.77
C GLY A 100 5.90 -5.00 -4.75
N ASP A 101 4.90 -5.15 -5.62
CA ASP A 101 4.50 -4.16 -6.63
C ASP A 101 4.14 -2.78 -6.05
N ASN A 102 3.74 -2.73 -4.78
CA ASN A 102 3.40 -1.47 -4.10
C ASN A 102 4.63 -0.59 -3.78
N LEU A 103 5.85 -1.12 -3.94
CA LEU A 103 7.09 -0.34 -3.93
C LEU A 103 7.19 0.63 -5.10
N ILE A 104 6.48 0.35 -6.20
CA ILE A 104 6.43 1.19 -7.38
C ILE A 104 5.04 1.85 -7.45
N PRO A 105 4.93 3.18 -7.63
CA PRO A 105 3.64 3.80 -7.86
C PRO A 105 2.99 3.20 -9.11
N GLU A 106 1.67 3.01 -9.04
CA GLU A 106 0.87 2.38 -10.11
C GLU A 106 1.18 2.96 -11.50
N LYS A 107 1.21 4.29 -11.64
CA LYS A 107 1.53 4.99 -12.90
C LYS A 107 2.95 4.75 -13.45
N LYS A 108 3.86 4.17 -12.67
CA LYS A 108 5.24 3.87 -13.04
C LYS A 108 5.49 2.37 -13.22
N ARG A 109 4.51 1.52 -12.95
CA ARG A 109 4.62 0.07 -13.20
C ARG A 109 4.67 -0.17 -14.71
N LYS A 110 5.38 -1.21 -15.14
CA LYS A 110 5.51 -1.54 -16.57
C LYS A 110 4.18 -2.05 -17.14
N ASN A 111 3.36 -2.69 -16.31
CA ASN A 111 2.02 -3.18 -16.67
C ASN A 111 0.90 -2.11 -16.62
N TYR A 112 1.23 -0.84 -16.38
CA TYR A 112 0.21 0.20 -16.23
C TYR A 112 -0.42 0.61 -17.55
N VAL A 113 -1.74 0.39 -17.66
CA VAL A 113 -2.57 0.93 -18.74
C VAL A 113 -3.35 2.13 -18.20
N LYS A 114 -3.16 3.30 -18.82
CA LYS A 114 -3.89 4.51 -18.44
C LYS A 114 -5.39 4.31 -18.73
N PRO A 115 -6.29 4.49 -17.74
CA PRO A 115 -7.73 4.44 -17.98
C PRO A 115 -8.14 5.49 -19.02
N LEU A 116 -9.10 5.14 -19.89
CA LEU A 116 -9.67 6.06 -20.87
C LEU A 116 -10.22 7.29 -20.15
N GLU A 117 -9.72 8.48 -20.50
CA GLU A 117 -10.21 9.72 -19.90
C GLU A 117 -11.63 10.00 -20.41
N HIS A 118 -12.63 9.93 -19.53
CA HIS A 118 -13.94 10.49 -19.83
C HIS A 118 -13.78 12.00 -20.01
N LYS A 119 -13.98 12.49 -21.24
CA LYS A 119 -14.05 13.93 -21.52
C LYS A 119 -15.16 14.50 -20.64
N LYS A 120 -14.79 15.28 -19.62
CA LYS A 120 -15.76 16.04 -18.84
C LYS A 120 -16.56 16.90 -19.83
N LYS A 121 -17.89 16.82 -19.77
CA LYS A 121 -18.76 17.73 -20.53
C LYS A 121 -18.29 19.17 -20.27
N PRO A 122 -18.21 20.04 -21.28
CA PRO A 122 -17.89 21.44 -21.07
C PRO A 122 -18.93 22.02 -20.11
N THR A 123 -18.52 22.30 -18.88
CA THR A 123 -19.34 23.09 -17.95
C THR A 123 -19.40 24.49 -18.51
N GLU A 124 -20.59 24.91 -18.96
CA GLU A 124 -20.86 26.30 -19.32
C GLU A 124 -20.40 27.20 -18.16
N ASN A 125 -19.58 28.20 -18.49
CA ASN A 125 -18.86 29.07 -17.56
C ASN A 125 -19.84 29.84 -16.64
N LEU A 126 -20.19 29.23 -15.50
CA LEU A 126 -21.18 29.76 -14.57
C LEU A 126 -20.67 30.91 -13.69
N HIS A 127 -19.36 31.21 -13.68
CA HIS A 127 -18.74 32.11 -12.71
C HIS A 127 -17.96 33.23 -13.39
N LYS A 128 -18.67 34.23 -13.92
CA LYS A 128 -18.04 35.48 -14.34
C LYS A 128 -17.55 36.24 -13.10
N PHE A 129 -16.29 36.62 -13.11
CA PHE A 129 -15.64 37.42 -12.06
C PHE A 129 -15.34 38.80 -12.64
N ASP A 130 -16.16 39.77 -12.26
CA ASP A 130 -16.09 41.13 -12.78
C ASP A 130 -15.38 42.06 -11.77
N VAL A 131 -14.29 42.71 -12.20
CA VAL A 131 -13.55 43.68 -11.39
C VAL A 131 -13.09 44.85 -12.24
N ALA A 132 -13.40 46.08 -11.81
CA ALA A 132 -12.99 47.34 -12.46
C ALA A 132 -13.29 47.38 -13.97
N GLY A 133 -14.48 46.92 -14.37
CA GLY A 133 -14.93 46.92 -15.77
C GLY A 133 -14.34 45.80 -16.64
N ARG A 134 -13.59 44.85 -16.07
CA ARG A 134 -13.09 43.65 -16.77
C ARG A 134 -13.78 42.40 -16.24
N SER A 135 -14.11 41.48 -17.15
CA SER A 135 -14.75 40.19 -16.84
C SER A 135 -13.77 39.03 -17.05
N PHE A 136 -13.68 38.14 -16.08
CA PHE A 136 -12.84 36.93 -16.12
C PHE A 136 -13.68 35.68 -15.86
N GLU A 137 -13.25 34.50 -16.30
CA GLU A 137 -13.88 33.21 -16.00
C GLU A 137 -13.66 32.77 -14.54
N SER A 138 -12.65 33.31 -13.86
CA SER A 138 -12.44 33.08 -12.44
C SER A 138 -11.46 34.07 -11.81
N GLN A 139 -11.44 34.12 -10.48
CA GLN A 139 -10.41 34.84 -9.71
C GLN A 139 -8.98 34.37 -10.05
N TYR A 140 -8.80 33.08 -10.36
CA TYR A 140 -7.50 32.52 -10.74
C TYR A 140 -7.05 32.98 -12.11
N GLU A 141 -7.99 33.06 -13.06
CA GLU A 141 -7.72 33.58 -14.38
C GLU A 141 -7.39 35.08 -14.30
N ALA A 142 -8.18 35.86 -13.55
CA ALA A 142 -7.90 37.28 -13.31
C ALA A 142 -6.49 37.48 -12.72
N CYS A 143 -6.13 36.69 -11.72
CA CYS A 143 -4.78 36.69 -11.13
C CYS A 143 -3.69 36.34 -12.17
N ARG A 144 -3.92 35.33 -13.01
CA ARG A 144 -2.97 34.90 -14.04
C ARG A 144 -2.79 35.95 -15.13
N GLN A 145 -3.88 36.50 -15.67
CA GLN A 145 -3.84 37.52 -16.71
C GLN A 145 -3.22 38.83 -16.21
N LEU A 146 -3.50 39.22 -14.97
CA LEU A 146 -2.97 40.45 -14.35
C LEU A 146 -1.60 40.26 -13.68
N GLY A 147 -0.98 39.08 -13.79
CA GLY A 147 0.37 38.82 -13.27
C GLY A 147 0.47 38.82 -11.75
N VAL A 148 -0.63 38.65 -11.02
CA VAL A 148 -0.66 38.59 -9.55
C VAL A 148 -0.77 37.15 -9.08
N LYS A 149 0.13 36.70 -8.20
CA LYS A 149 -0.02 35.38 -7.57
C LYS A 149 -1.31 35.33 -6.73
N HIS A 150 -2.11 34.28 -6.88
CA HIS A 150 -3.37 34.10 -6.14
C HIS A 150 -3.22 34.24 -4.61
N VAL A 151 -2.12 33.75 -4.04
CA VAL A 151 -1.83 33.91 -2.60
C VAL A 151 -1.64 35.38 -2.21
N THR A 152 -1.01 36.18 -3.08
CA THR A 152 -0.84 37.62 -2.89
C THR A 152 -2.18 38.33 -2.92
N PHE A 153 -3.01 38.04 -3.93
CA PHE A 153 -4.37 38.55 -4.06
C PHE A 153 -5.21 38.27 -2.79
N ARG A 154 -5.23 37.01 -2.31
CA ARG A 154 -5.92 36.63 -1.07
C ARG A 154 -5.41 37.39 0.16
N LYS A 155 -4.09 37.55 0.31
CA LYS A 155 -3.49 38.29 1.43
C LYS A 155 -3.87 39.77 1.40
N ARG A 156 -3.90 40.38 0.21
CA ARG A 156 -4.33 41.77 -0.01
C ARG A 156 -5.78 41.98 0.42
N LEU A 157 -6.69 41.08 0.01
CA LEU A 157 -8.08 41.10 0.48
C LEU A 157 -8.20 40.94 2.00
N SER A 158 -7.44 40.03 2.62
CA SER A 158 -7.47 39.84 4.08
C SER A 158 -6.98 41.06 4.87
N ARG A 159 -6.25 41.97 4.22
CA ARG A 159 -5.79 43.25 4.78
C ARG A 159 -6.78 44.39 4.52
N GLY A 160 -7.93 44.10 3.92
CA GLY A 160 -8.99 45.07 3.63
C GLY A 160 -8.81 45.85 2.32
N GLN A 161 -7.92 45.43 1.41
CA GLN A 161 -7.81 46.07 0.10
C GLN A 161 -9.02 45.73 -0.79
N THR A 162 -9.39 46.64 -1.70
CA THR A 162 -10.46 46.40 -2.68
C THR A 162 -10.06 45.31 -3.66
N LEU A 163 -11.03 44.73 -4.39
CA LEU A 163 -10.74 43.72 -5.43
C LEU A 163 -9.79 44.26 -6.51
N ALA A 164 -9.99 45.51 -6.92
CA ALA A 164 -9.16 46.19 -7.91
C ALA A 164 -7.74 46.44 -7.40
N GLN A 165 -7.58 46.94 -6.16
CA GLN A 165 -6.28 47.08 -5.49
C GLN A 165 -5.57 45.74 -5.30
N ALA A 166 -6.32 44.70 -4.93
CA ALA A 166 -5.77 43.37 -4.69
C ALA A 166 -5.21 42.75 -5.99
N LEU A 167 -5.84 43.01 -7.13
CA LEU A 167 -5.37 42.63 -8.46
C LEU A 167 -4.33 43.59 -9.05
N GLY A 168 -4.02 44.69 -8.38
CA GLY A 168 -3.05 45.69 -8.85
C GLY A 168 -3.56 46.58 -9.97
N LEU A 169 -4.88 46.67 -10.17
CA LEU A 169 -5.52 47.59 -11.10
C LEU A 169 -5.60 49.02 -10.54
N GLU A 170 -5.60 49.14 -9.22
CA GLU A 170 -5.54 50.42 -8.49
C GLU A 170 -4.31 50.43 -7.58
N GLU A 171 -3.71 51.60 -7.40
CA GLU A 171 -2.62 51.77 -6.44
C GLU A 171 -3.15 51.60 -5.02
N ALA A 172 -2.61 50.61 -4.31
CA ALA A 172 -2.90 50.41 -2.90
C ALA A 172 -1.94 51.26 -2.06
N VAL A 173 -2.48 52.07 -1.15
CA VAL A 173 -1.69 52.81 -0.18
C VAL A 173 -0.95 51.81 0.72
N ASP A 174 0.39 51.88 0.79
CA ASP A 174 1.15 51.02 1.70
C ASP A 174 0.86 51.42 3.14
N GLY A 175 0.25 50.52 3.91
CA GLY A 175 -0.03 50.75 5.32
C GLY A 175 1.22 51.03 6.17
N ARG A 176 2.43 50.79 5.65
CA ARG A 176 3.70 51.16 6.29
C ARG A 176 4.08 52.64 6.15
N THR A 177 3.60 53.32 5.10
CA THR A 177 3.91 54.75 4.88
C THR A 177 2.91 55.68 5.57
N LEU A 178 1.75 55.15 5.96
CA LEU A 178 0.79 55.87 6.78
C LEU A 178 1.38 56.11 8.18
N ASN A 179 1.61 57.39 8.55
CA ASN A 179 2.08 57.79 9.89
C ASN A 179 0.93 57.75 10.92
N THR A 180 0.16 56.66 10.91
CA THR A 180 -0.98 56.37 11.80
C THR A 180 -0.55 55.63 13.07
N GLY A 181 0.74 55.65 13.38
CA GLY A 181 1.28 55.05 14.58
C GLY A 181 0.66 55.65 15.85
N ARG A 182 0.64 54.85 16.93
CA ARG A 182 0.14 55.27 18.25
C ARG A 182 0.80 56.59 18.66
N LYS A 183 -0.03 57.57 19.03
CA LYS A 183 0.42 58.88 19.51
C LYS A 183 0.62 58.86 21.02
N TYR A 184 1.57 59.66 21.48
CA TYR A 184 1.97 59.79 22.88
C TYR A 184 1.95 61.26 23.25
N LYS A 185 1.30 61.59 24.38
CA LYS A 185 1.19 62.96 24.89
C LYS A 185 2.49 63.36 25.59
N VAL A 186 3.08 64.46 25.16
CA VAL A 186 4.23 65.12 25.79
C VAL A 186 3.95 66.62 25.77
N ASP A 187 3.87 67.23 26.96
CA ASP A 187 3.62 68.68 27.13
C ASP A 187 2.41 69.17 26.31
N GLU A 188 1.26 68.49 26.53
CA GLU A 188 -0.04 68.80 25.92
C GLU A 188 -0.15 68.59 24.40
N GLN A 189 0.94 68.22 23.73
CA GLN A 189 0.96 67.89 22.31
C GLN A 189 1.13 66.37 22.09
N GLU A 190 0.50 65.86 21.03
CA GLU A 190 0.53 64.45 20.66
C GLU A 190 1.54 64.19 19.54
N TYR A 191 2.50 63.32 19.82
CA TYR A 191 3.56 62.94 18.87
C TYR A 191 3.56 61.45 18.61
N THR A 192 3.91 61.03 17.39
CA THR A 192 4.26 59.61 17.13
C THR A 192 5.65 59.30 17.68
N LEU A 193 5.96 58.01 17.90
CA LEU A 193 7.30 57.61 18.37
C LEU A 193 8.43 58.08 17.46
N SER A 194 8.17 58.14 16.14
CA SER A 194 9.16 58.64 15.17
C SER A 194 9.41 60.14 15.34
N GLN A 195 8.34 60.93 15.54
CA GLN A 195 8.43 62.36 15.82
C GLN A 195 9.13 62.64 17.16
N LEU A 196 8.85 61.87 18.21
CA LEU A 196 9.55 61.97 19.49
C LEU A 196 11.05 61.64 19.34
N SER A 197 11.36 60.61 18.56
CA SER A 197 12.74 60.20 18.32
C SER A 197 13.55 61.27 17.59
N GLN A 198 12.95 61.90 16.59
CA GLN A 198 13.57 63.02 15.86
C GLN A 198 13.70 64.27 16.72
N LYS A 199 12.65 64.66 17.44
CA LYS A 199 12.60 65.90 18.23
C LYS A 199 13.61 65.92 19.37
N TYR A 200 13.78 64.78 20.05
CA TYR A 200 14.57 64.70 21.28
C TYR A 200 15.84 63.85 21.14
N GLY A 201 16.16 63.35 19.93
CA GLY A 201 17.39 62.63 19.65
C GLY A 201 17.53 61.25 20.34
N VAL A 202 16.44 60.71 20.89
CA VAL A 202 16.44 59.38 21.53
C VAL A 202 15.88 58.34 20.55
N PRO A 203 16.53 57.19 20.33
CA PRO A 203 16.01 56.16 19.44
C PRO A 203 14.61 55.67 19.85
N SER A 204 13.72 55.47 18.87
CA SER A 204 12.35 55.02 19.10
C SER A 204 12.27 53.70 19.89
N SER A 205 13.22 52.77 19.66
CA SER A 205 13.36 51.52 20.41
C SER A 205 13.66 51.74 21.89
N THR A 206 14.51 52.72 22.21
CA THR A 206 14.87 53.09 23.57
C THR A 206 13.70 53.74 24.30
N ILE A 207 12.94 54.61 23.62
CA ILE A 207 11.71 55.21 24.19
C ILE A 207 10.71 54.10 24.54
N VAL A 208 10.51 53.13 23.65
CA VAL A 208 9.61 51.99 23.87
C VAL A 208 10.09 51.08 25.00
N ASP A 209 11.38 50.73 25.07
CA ASP A 209 11.92 49.89 26.14
C ASP A 209 11.73 50.55 27.52
N ARG A 210 12.13 51.82 27.64
CA ARG A 210 11.97 52.58 28.88
C ARG A 210 10.51 52.67 29.30
N HIS A 211 9.62 53.00 28.36
CA HIS A 211 8.19 53.10 28.62
C HIS A 211 7.58 51.75 29.08
N ASN A 212 7.92 50.66 28.39
CA ASN A 212 7.46 49.31 28.75
C ASN A 212 8.01 48.84 30.11
N ARG A 213 9.15 49.38 30.56
CA ARG A 213 9.77 49.09 31.86
C ARG A 213 9.31 50.04 32.97
N GLY A 214 8.28 50.85 32.71
CA GLY A 214 7.60 51.67 33.72
C GLY A 214 7.93 53.16 33.68
N ALA A 215 8.74 53.64 32.74
CA ALA A 215 8.97 55.08 32.59
C ALA A 215 7.76 55.77 31.95
N THR A 216 7.49 57.01 32.37
CA THR A 216 6.61 57.93 31.62
C THR A 216 7.26 58.30 30.29
N ILE A 217 6.48 58.79 29.33
CA ILE A 217 7.03 59.20 28.02
C ILE A 217 8.02 60.36 28.18
N LYS A 218 7.77 61.31 29.09
CA LYS A 218 8.71 62.42 29.39
C LYS A 218 10.06 61.90 29.90
N GLN A 219 10.05 60.91 30.80
CA GLN A 219 11.26 60.25 31.29
C GLN A 219 11.93 59.40 30.21
N ALA A 220 11.16 58.69 29.39
CA ALA A 220 11.67 57.82 28.34
C ALA A 220 12.46 58.60 27.27
N VAL A 221 12.01 59.82 27.00
CA VAL A 221 12.59 60.79 26.07
C VAL A 221 13.75 61.57 26.69
N GLY A 222 13.91 61.57 28.02
CA GLY A 222 15.05 62.19 28.71
C GLY A 222 14.81 63.62 29.23
N LEU A 223 13.56 64.12 29.21
CA LEU A 223 13.19 65.42 29.79
C LEU A 223 13.22 65.42 31.32
N VAL A 224 13.03 64.24 31.92
CA VAL A 224 13.01 64.01 33.36
C VAL A 224 13.94 62.83 33.66
N PRO A 225 14.72 62.85 34.76
CA PRO A 225 15.56 61.73 35.14
C PRO A 225 14.78 60.41 35.23
N LEU A 226 15.42 59.33 34.79
CA LEU A 226 14.81 58.00 34.73
C LEU A 226 14.58 57.45 36.14
N PRO A 227 13.39 56.87 36.41
CA PRO A 227 13.18 56.10 37.63
C PRO A 227 13.92 54.77 37.55
N THR A 228 13.99 54.04 38.66
CA THR A 228 14.47 52.65 38.68
C THR A 228 13.56 51.79 37.81
N LEU A 229 14.04 51.42 36.62
CA LEU A 229 13.27 50.65 35.63
C LEU A 229 13.13 49.19 36.04
N LEU A 230 11.96 48.60 35.78
CA LEU A 230 11.71 47.17 35.99
C LEU A 230 12.67 46.32 35.16
N LYS A 231 13.00 45.11 35.64
CA LYS A 231 13.80 44.15 34.87
C LYS A 231 12.96 43.63 33.69
N GLN A 232 13.58 43.40 32.54
CA GLN A 232 12.89 42.96 31.32
C GLN A 232 12.12 41.62 31.49
N ARG A 233 12.53 40.77 32.44
CA ARG A 233 11.81 39.53 32.78
C ARG A 233 10.49 39.78 33.53
N GLU A 234 10.40 40.87 34.27
CA GLU A 234 9.23 41.22 35.09
C GLU A 234 8.13 41.84 34.20
N THR A 235 8.50 42.58 33.15
CA THR A 235 7.53 43.14 32.19
C THR A 235 6.76 42.07 31.42
N ARG A 236 7.32 40.87 31.22
CA ARG A 236 6.67 39.73 30.54
C ARG A 236 5.70 38.94 31.41
N LYS A 237 5.78 39.02 32.75
CA LYS A 237 4.91 38.22 33.64
C LYS A 237 3.45 38.72 33.67
N ASN A 238 3.23 40.00 33.35
CA ASN A 238 1.91 40.65 33.49
C ASN A 238 1.00 40.56 32.25
N THR A 239 1.35 39.80 31.22
CA THR A 239 0.52 39.65 30.00
C THR A 239 -0.35 38.39 29.98
N LYS A 240 -0.56 37.69 31.11
CA LYS A 240 -1.57 36.63 31.15
C LYS A 240 -2.95 37.29 31.06
N ARG A 241 -3.60 37.14 29.91
CA ARG A 241 -4.97 37.58 29.69
C ARG A 241 -5.88 36.83 30.68
N ASP A 242 -6.76 37.56 31.35
CA ASP A 242 -7.84 36.97 32.12
C ASP A 242 -8.75 36.19 31.16
N ASN A 243 -8.77 34.88 31.29
CA ASN A 243 -9.57 33.97 30.46
C ASN A 243 -10.82 33.49 31.20
N SER A 244 -11.17 34.14 32.31
CA SER A 244 -12.36 33.79 33.07
C SER A 244 -13.65 34.05 32.29
N VAL A 245 -14.67 33.26 32.57
CA VAL A 245 -15.98 33.31 31.91
C VAL A 245 -17.08 33.21 32.95
N ASN A 246 -18.20 33.90 32.73
CA ASN A 246 -19.35 33.88 33.63
C ASN A 246 -20.52 33.17 32.97
N ALA A 247 -21.06 32.13 33.62
CA ALA A 247 -22.28 31.44 33.19
C ALA A 247 -23.17 31.16 34.40
N PHE A 248 -24.48 31.41 34.28
CA PHE A 248 -25.48 31.21 35.34
C PHE A 248 -25.11 31.92 36.66
N GLY A 249 -24.55 33.13 36.55
CA GLY A 249 -24.08 33.90 37.71
C GLY A 249 -22.80 33.38 38.38
N VAL A 250 -22.19 32.31 37.89
CA VAL A 250 -20.94 31.73 38.43
C VAL A 250 -19.75 32.13 37.56
N LYS A 251 -18.68 32.63 38.18
CA LYS A 251 -17.41 32.96 37.52
C LYS A 251 -16.48 31.75 37.51
N TYR A 252 -16.11 31.30 36.31
CA TYR A 252 -15.17 30.21 36.08
C TYR A 252 -13.81 30.75 35.61
N PRO A 253 -12.68 30.15 36.02
CA PRO A 253 -11.35 30.62 35.64
C PRO A 253 -11.02 30.40 34.15
N SER A 254 -11.77 29.55 33.46
CA SER A 254 -11.63 29.31 32.03
C SER A 254 -12.90 28.68 31.44
N MET A 255 -13.03 28.77 30.11
CA MET A 255 -14.05 28.04 29.36
C MET A 255 -13.99 26.52 29.62
N THR A 256 -12.79 25.97 29.82
CA THR A 256 -12.58 24.54 30.14
C THR A 256 -13.13 24.19 31.52
N ALA A 257 -12.90 25.04 32.52
CA ALA A 257 -13.43 24.85 33.87
C ALA A 257 -14.96 24.93 33.88
N CYS A 258 -15.54 25.89 33.14
CA CYS A 258 -16.98 26.01 32.94
C CYS A 258 -17.56 24.75 32.28
N ALA A 259 -16.99 24.30 31.16
CA ALA A 259 -17.45 23.10 30.47
C ALA A 259 -17.41 21.86 31.38
N LYS A 260 -16.33 21.69 32.16
CA LYS A 260 -16.18 20.56 33.09
C LYS A 260 -17.22 20.59 34.21
N ALA A 261 -17.53 21.77 34.77
CA ALA A 261 -18.55 21.92 35.80
C ALA A 261 -19.96 21.53 35.30
N HIS A 262 -20.24 21.78 34.02
CA HIS A 262 -21.51 21.45 33.37
C HIS A 262 -21.47 20.12 32.58
N ASN A 263 -20.51 19.24 32.88
CA ASN A 263 -20.33 17.92 32.25
C ASN A 263 -20.31 17.94 30.71
N MET A 264 -19.75 19.00 30.13
CA MET A 264 -19.60 19.20 28.70
C MET A 264 -18.13 19.13 28.28
N LYS A 265 -17.85 18.60 27.09
CA LYS A 265 -16.50 18.65 26.51
C LYS A 265 -16.13 20.10 26.17
N ALA A 266 -14.98 20.56 26.65
CA ALA A 266 -14.52 21.95 26.46
C ALA A 266 -14.47 22.41 24.99
N TYR A 267 -14.10 21.52 24.06
CA TYR A 267 -14.10 21.82 22.63
C TYR A 267 -15.52 22.08 22.07
N VAL A 268 -16.54 21.38 22.58
CA VAL A 268 -17.94 21.57 22.14
C VAL A 268 -18.43 22.95 22.59
N LEU A 269 -18.18 23.32 23.85
CA LEU A 269 -18.51 24.64 24.37
C LEU A 269 -17.78 25.74 23.59
N TYR A 270 -16.49 25.56 23.32
CA TYR A 270 -15.70 26.48 22.50
C TYR A 270 -16.28 26.65 21.09
N GLN A 271 -16.62 25.56 20.41
CA GLN A 271 -17.21 25.60 19.07
C GLN A 271 -18.57 26.33 19.07
N ARG A 272 -19.45 26.02 20.03
CA ARG A 272 -20.76 26.67 20.14
C ARG A 272 -20.63 28.18 20.35
N VAL A 273 -19.75 28.61 21.25
CA VAL A 273 -19.58 30.04 21.57
C VAL A 273 -18.78 30.79 20.50
N LYS A 274 -17.66 30.25 20.02
CA LYS A 274 -16.74 30.98 19.11
C LYS A 274 -17.02 30.79 17.63
N LEU A 275 -17.48 29.61 17.21
CA LEU A 275 -17.73 29.31 15.80
C LEU A 275 -19.20 29.48 15.42
N SER A 276 -20.12 29.12 16.33
CA SER A 276 -21.56 29.22 16.09
C SER A 276 -22.22 30.46 16.69
N GLY A 277 -21.51 31.22 17.55
CA GLY A 277 -21.96 32.51 18.07
C GLY A 277 -23.02 32.44 19.19
N TYR A 278 -23.26 31.26 19.78
CA TYR A 278 -24.21 31.13 20.89
C TYR A 278 -23.71 31.82 22.15
N SER A 279 -24.65 32.27 22.99
CA SER A 279 -24.32 32.75 24.33
C SER A 279 -23.74 31.60 25.18
N LEU A 280 -23.00 31.93 26.23
CA LEU A 280 -22.34 30.89 27.04
C LEU A 280 -23.37 29.97 27.73
N GLU A 281 -24.50 30.54 28.15
CA GLU A 281 -25.59 29.82 28.82
C GLU A 281 -26.39 28.96 27.82
N GLU A 282 -26.74 29.52 26.65
CA GLU A 282 -27.38 28.77 25.56
C GLU A 282 -26.51 27.60 25.08
N ALA A 283 -25.20 27.85 24.96
CA ALA A 283 -24.26 26.83 24.56
C ALA A 283 -24.18 25.67 25.56
N LEU A 284 -24.49 25.92 26.84
CA LEU A 284 -24.51 24.90 27.90
C LEU A 284 -25.85 24.15 27.96
N THR A 285 -26.97 24.80 27.67
CA THR A 285 -28.31 24.18 27.70
C THR A 285 -28.71 23.47 26.41
N MET A 286 -28.03 23.74 25.30
CA MET A 286 -28.37 23.13 24.01
C MET A 286 -28.11 21.61 23.99
N GLU A 287 -29.19 20.82 23.91
CA GLU A 287 -29.11 19.39 23.62
C GLU A 287 -28.55 19.14 22.21
N GLY A 288 -27.72 18.10 22.06
CA GLY A 288 -27.07 17.80 20.80
C GLY A 288 -28.10 17.45 19.71
N LYS A 289 -28.06 18.14 18.57
CA LYS A 289 -28.85 17.79 17.37
C LYS A 289 -28.35 16.47 16.77
N GLY A 290 -28.77 15.35 17.34
CA GLY A 290 -28.67 14.06 16.67
C GLY A 290 -29.54 14.06 15.42
N LYS A 291 -29.03 13.54 14.29
CA LYS A 291 -29.89 13.22 13.16
C LYS A 291 -30.76 12.04 13.58
N SER A 292 -32.06 12.26 13.73
CA SER A 292 -33.02 11.17 13.92
C SER A 292 -33.12 10.36 12.62
N ILE A 293 -33.36 9.07 12.77
CA ILE A 293 -33.53 8.15 11.65
C ILE A 293 -34.68 7.19 11.96
N SER A 294 -35.52 6.94 10.96
CA SER A 294 -36.55 5.90 11.06
C SER A 294 -36.08 4.66 10.32
N ILE A 295 -36.26 3.50 10.95
CA ILE A 295 -35.97 2.19 10.37
C ILE A 295 -37.18 1.31 10.67
N SER A 296 -37.83 0.77 9.64
CA SER A 296 -39.00 -0.10 9.79
C SER A 296 -40.13 0.50 10.64
N GLY A 297 -40.37 1.82 10.51
CA GLY A 297 -41.43 2.53 11.24
C GLY A 297 -41.09 2.94 12.68
N ILE A 298 -39.93 2.55 13.21
CA ILE A 298 -39.45 2.98 14.53
C ILE A 298 -38.51 4.18 14.36
N SER A 299 -38.73 5.25 15.12
CA SER A 299 -37.90 6.47 15.08
C SER A 299 -36.84 6.45 16.19
N TYR A 300 -35.57 6.54 15.81
CA TYR A 300 -34.43 6.59 16.71
C TYR A 300 -33.88 8.01 16.80
N LYS A 301 -33.49 8.45 18.01
CA LYS A 301 -33.00 9.81 18.24
C LYS A 301 -31.65 10.08 17.57
N THR A 302 -30.83 9.05 17.40
CA THR A 302 -29.50 9.16 16.77
C THR A 302 -29.18 7.93 15.94
N LEU A 303 -28.25 8.08 14.97
CA LEU A 303 -27.64 6.95 14.26
C LEU A 303 -27.00 5.92 15.20
N THR A 304 -26.43 6.36 16.33
CA THR A 304 -25.79 5.47 17.31
C THR A 304 -26.81 4.58 18.01
N ASP A 305 -27.96 5.16 18.35
CA ASP A 305 -29.08 4.47 19.00
C ASP A 305 -29.68 3.41 18.06
N ALA A 306 -29.92 3.79 16.80
CA ALA A 306 -30.31 2.88 15.74
C ALA A 306 -29.27 1.73 15.56
N ALA A 307 -28.00 2.07 15.35
CA ALA A 307 -26.95 1.08 15.14
C ALA A 307 -26.82 0.10 16.32
N SER A 308 -26.96 0.58 17.56
CA SER A 308 -26.92 -0.26 18.76
C SER A 308 -28.09 -1.24 18.82
N LYS A 309 -29.31 -0.80 18.44
CA LYS A 309 -30.50 -1.67 18.42
C LYS A 309 -30.37 -2.82 17.44
N PHE A 310 -29.83 -2.55 16.25
CA PHE A 310 -29.58 -3.55 15.21
C PHE A 310 -28.24 -4.29 15.37
N LYS A 311 -27.50 -4.03 16.47
CA LYS A 311 -26.19 -4.63 16.77
C LYS A 311 -25.16 -4.46 15.64
N ILE A 312 -25.24 -3.35 14.91
CA ILE A 312 -24.29 -3.01 13.85
C ILE A 312 -23.32 -1.97 14.40
N ASN A 313 -22.05 -2.10 14.02
CA ASN A 313 -21.06 -1.08 14.33
C ASN A 313 -21.50 0.28 13.73
N LYS A 314 -21.48 1.34 14.55
CA LYS A 314 -21.91 2.68 14.16
C LYS A 314 -21.18 3.21 12.92
N GLU A 315 -19.86 3.02 12.82
CA GLU A 315 -19.09 3.45 11.65
C GLU A 315 -19.54 2.73 10.38
N THR A 316 -19.84 1.42 10.47
CA THR A 316 -20.38 0.64 9.35
C THR A 316 -21.75 1.14 8.92
N PHE A 317 -22.65 1.37 9.88
CA PHE A 317 -23.99 1.90 9.63
C PHE A 317 -23.92 3.28 8.97
N GLU A 318 -23.12 4.20 9.53
CA GLU A 318 -22.94 5.55 8.99
C GLU A 318 -22.30 5.55 7.58
N ARG A 319 -21.34 4.66 7.34
CA ARG A 319 -20.73 4.47 6.02
C ARG A 319 -21.76 4.00 4.98
N ARG A 320 -22.64 3.06 5.32
CA ARG A 320 -23.71 2.56 4.44
C ARG A 320 -24.68 3.69 4.07
N ILE A 321 -25.16 4.45 5.05
CA ILE A 321 -26.03 5.61 4.80
C ILE A 321 -25.33 6.65 3.90
N LYS A 322 -24.04 6.96 4.15
CA LYS A 322 -23.27 7.89 3.30
C LYS A 322 -23.06 7.37 1.88
N ALA A 323 -23.04 6.06 1.70
CA ALA A 323 -22.99 5.42 0.39
C ALA A 323 -24.35 5.39 -0.33
N GLY A 324 -25.39 6.00 0.25
CA GLY A 324 -26.72 6.10 -0.35
C GLY A 324 -27.64 4.93 -0.05
N TRP A 325 -27.29 4.05 0.89
CA TRP A 325 -28.17 2.94 1.30
C TRP A 325 -29.39 3.48 2.06
N THR A 326 -30.53 2.79 1.95
CA THR A 326 -31.69 3.10 2.78
C THR A 326 -31.41 2.78 4.26
N PRO A 327 -32.12 3.40 5.21
CA PRO A 327 -32.00 3.06 6.64
C PRO A 327 -32.16 1.57 6.93
N GLU A 328 -33.09 0.91 6.24
CA GLU A 328 -33.39 -0.53 6.34
C GLU A 328 -32.24 -1.39 5.81
N GLN A 329 -31.69 -1.05 4.64
CA GLN A 329 -30.51 -1.71 4.07
C GLN A 329 -29.28 -1.51 4.95
N ALA A 330 -29.09 -0.28 5.45
CA ALA A 330 -27.97 0.04 6.34
C ALA A 330 -28.04 -0.77 7.64
N ALA A 331 -29.26 -1.01 8.14
CA ALA A 331 -29.58 -1.81 9.32
C ALA A 331 -29.49 -3.32 9.07
N GLY A 332 -29.24 -3.76 7.84
CA GLY A 332 -29.22 -5.18 7.47
C GLY A 332 -30.58 -5.85 7.56
N VAL A 333 -31.67 -5.07 7.56
CA VAL A 333 -33.04 -5.57 7.46
C VAL A 333 -33.34 -5.94 6.00
N ASP A 334 -32.90 -5.08 5.07
CA ASP A 334 -33.02 -5.31 3.64
C ASP A 334 -31.66 -5.69 3.02
N ASN A 335 -31.73 -6.35 1.87
CA ASN A 335 -30.56 -6.74 1.09
C ASN A 335 -29.76 -5.52 0.60
N PRO A 336 -28.42 -5.61 0.51
CA PRO A 336 -27.60 -4.55 -0.06
C PRO A 336 -28.06 -4.14 -1.47
N PRO A 337 -27.90 -2.86 -1.85
CA PRO A 337 -28.38 -2.34 -3.13
C PRO A 337 -27.75 -3.00 -4.37
N ASN A 338 -26.62 -3.71 -4.23
CA ASN A 338 -25.98 -4.49 -5.28
C ASN A 338 -25.95 -5.99 -4.94
N SER A 339 -26.97 -6.50 -4.27
CA SER A 339 -27.09 -7.94 -4.02
C SER A 339 -27.30 -8.67 -5.34
N PHE A 340 -26.43 -9.65 -5.60
CA PHE A 340 -26.54 -10.52 -6.76
C PHE A 340 -27.72 -11.47 -6.52
N LEU A 341 -28.73 -11.43 -7.39
CA LEU A 341 -29.92 -12.27 -7.31
C LEU A 341 -29.87 -13.32 -8.41
N ILE A 342 -29.91 -14.58 -8.01
CA ILE A 342 -29.95 -15.74 -8.90
C ILE A 342 -31.34 -16.34 -8.81
N GLU A 343 -32.02 -16.46 -9.94
CA GLU A 343 -33.32 -17.11 -10.04
C GLU A 343 -33.14 -18.56 -10.51
N TYR A 344 -33.70 -19.50 -9.75
CA TYR A 344 -33.71 -20.93 -10.08
C TYR A 344 -34.98 -21.57 -9.54
N LYS A 345 -35.79 -22.18 -10.42
CA LYS A 345 -37.08 -22.82 -10.09
C LYS A 345 -38.01 -21.93 -9.24
N ASP A 346 -38.22 -20.70 -9.71
CA ASP A 346 -39.08 -19.67 -9.07
C ASP A 346 -38.65 -19.26 -7.64
N LYS A 347 -37.42 -19.59 -7.25
CA LYS A 347 -36.81 -19.16 -5.99
C LYS A 347 -35.63 -18.25 -6.29
N GLN A 348 -35.48 -17.24 -5.43
CA GLN A 348 -34.42 -16.25 -5.52
C GLN A 348 -33.36 -16.54 -4.47
N TYR A 349 -32.11 -16.57 -4.91
CA TYR A 349 -30.94 -16.84 -4.08
C TYR A 349 -30.01 -15.63 -4.10
N SER A 350 -29.45 -15.28 -2.94
CA SER A 350 -28.59 -14.11 -2.76
C SER A 350 -27.12 -14.36 -3.14
N SER A 351 -26.76 -15.62 -3.44
CA SER A 351 -25.42 -16.03 -3.86
C SER A 351 -25.40 -17.42 -4.51
N TYR A 352 -24.33 -17.72 -5.26
CA TYR A 352 -24.09 -19.07 -5.80
C TYR A 352 -23.89 -20.11 -4.68
N ASP A 353 -23.41 -19.70 -3.51
CA ASP A 353 -23.24 -20.60 -2.35
C ASP A 353 -24.60 -21.00 -1.76
N GLU A 354 -25.53 -20.06 -1.65
CA GLU A 354 -26.89 -20.35 -1.16
C GLU A 354 -27.65 -21.27 -2.12
N LEU A 355 -27.57 -21.01 -3.43
CA LEU A 355 -28.09 -21.91 -4.46
C LEU A 355 -27.38 -23.26 -4.41
N GLY A 356 -26.07 -23.26 -4.25
CA GLY A 356 -25.25 -24.46 -4.15
C GLY A 356 -25.65 -25.37 -3.00
N ILE A 357 -25.87 -24.80 -1.81
CA ILE A 357 -26.37 -25.54 -0.64
C ILE A 357 -27.75 -26.15 -0.93
N ALA A 358 -28.64 -25.41 -1.59
CA ALA A 358 -29.99 -25.89 -1.90
C ALA A 358 -30.00 -27.05 -2.90
N VAL A 359 -29.03 -27.12 -3.81
CA VAL A 359 -28.95 -28.15 -4.85
C VAL A 359 -27.88 -29.23 -4.58
N GLY A 360 -27.07 -29.05 -3.52
CA GLY A 360 -26.01 -30.00 -3.17
C GLY A 360 -24.76 -29.93 -4.04
N ILE A 361 -24.46 -28.76 -4.62
CA ILE A 361 -23.25 -28.51 -5.43
C ILE A 361 -22.50 -27.31 -4.81
N SER A 362 -21.16 -27.34 -4.79
CA SER A 362 -20.40 -26.18 -4.30
C SER A 362 -20.73 -24.91 -5.12
N GLY A 363 -21.04 -23.80 -4.46
CA GLY A 363 -21.29 -22.51 -5.13
C GLY A 363 -20.11 -22.03 -5.98
N ARG A 364 -18.88 -22.45 -5.65
CA ARG A 364 -17.69 -22.19 -6.47
C ARG A 364 -17.72 -22.91 -7.83
N VAL A 365 -18.29 -24.10 -7.88
CA VAL A 365 -18.47 -24.89 -9.11
C VAL A 365 -19.53 -24.22 -9.99
N LEU A 366 -20.67 -23.84 -9.39
CA LEU A 366 -21.73 -23.09 -10.09
C LEU A 366 -21.21 -21.77 -10.66
N TYR A 367 -20.47 -20.99 -9.86
CA TYR A 367 -19.83 -19.76 -10.31
C TYR A 367 -18.87 -20.02 -11.49
N GLY A 368 -18.04 -21.06 -11.39
CA GLY A 368 -17.12 -21.43 -12.46
C GLY A 368 -17.82 -21.78 -13.77
N ARG A 369 -18.94 -22.49 -13.71
CA ARG A 369 -19.73 -22.89 -14.89
C ARG A 369 -20.40 -21.71 -15.56
N VAL A 370 -21.10 -20.90 -14.77
CA VAL A 370 -21.88 -19.76 -15.30
C VAL A 370 -20.95 -18.64 -15.76
N SER A 371 -19.85 -18.35 -15.03
CA SER A 371 -18.98 -17.21 -15.34
C SER A 371 -17.85 -17.51 -16.32
N ARG A 372 -17.42 -18.77 -16.51
CA ARG A 372 -16.28 -19.10 -17.40
C ARG A 372 -16.64 -19.95 -18.60
N SER A 373 -17.77 -20.65 -18.57
CA SER A 373 -18.16 -21.60 -19.62
C SER A 373 -19.45 -21.19 -20.32
N ASP A 374 -19.95 -19.98 -20.10
CA ASP A 374 -21.20 -19.43 -20.66
C ASP A 374 -22.42 -20.38 -20.54
N MET A 375 -22.47 -21.17 -19.45
CA MET A 375 -23.61 -22.06 -19.16
C MET A 375 -24.73 -21.29 -18.48
N THR A 376 -25.98 -21.66 -18.78
CA THR A 376 -27.13 -21.19 -18.00
C THR A 376 -27.10 -21.75 -16.57
N ILE A 377 -27.81 -21.11 -15.64
CA ILE A 377 -27.87 -21.57 -14.24
C ILE A 377 -28.46 -22.99 -14.15
N GLU A 378 -29.45 -23.31 -15.00
CA GLU A 378 -30.07 -24.64 -15.06
C GLU A 378 -29.08 -25.70 -15.55
N GLU A 379 -28.41 -25.47 -16.68
CA GLU A 379 -27.39 -26.38 -17.22
C GLU A 379 -26.21 -26.55 -16.25
N ALA A 380 -25.82 -25.47 -15.57
CA ALA A 380 -24.74 -25.50 -14.60
C ALA A 380 -25.06 -26.36 -13.38
N VAL A 381 -26.34 -26.46 -13.01
CA VAL A 381 -26.83 -27.32 -11.94
C VAL A 381 -26.93 -28.77 -12.41
N ASP A 382 -27.49 -29.02 -13.59
CA ASP A 382 -27.69 -30.36 -14.15
C ASP A 382 -26.37 -31.08 -14.47
N ALA A 383 -25.27 -30.34 -14.68
CA ALA A 383 -23.96 -30.91 -14.97
C ALA A 383 -23.33 -31.77 -13.84
N GLY A 384 -23.87 -31.77 -12.62
CA GLY A 384 -23.44 -32.61 -11.48
C GLY A 384 -22.11 -32.17 -10.84
N GLU A 385 -21.35 -33.03 -10.16
CA GLU A 385 -19.97 -32.70 -9.72
C GLU A 385 -18.93 -33.16 -10.78
N ARG A 386 -17.86 -32.38 -11.02
CA ARG A 386 -16.77 -32.76 -11.94
C ARG A 386 -15.74 -33.57 -11.15
N ILE A 387 -15.39 -34.75 -11.64
CA ILE A 387 -14.38 -35.63 -11.03
C ILE A 387 -13.00 -35.10 -11.44
N ILE A 388 -12.19 -34.66 -10.48
CA ILE A 388 -10.94 -33.93 -10.73
C ILE A 388 -9.68 -34.82 -10.59
N ASN A 389 -9.79 -36.06 -10.11
CA ASN A 389 -8.60 -36.82 -9.68
C ASN A 389 -8.49 -38.25 -10.25
N ALA A 390 -8.33 -38.42 -11.57
CA ALA A 390 -7.61 -39.59 -12.10
C ALA A 390 -7.27 -39.36 -13.58
N GLY A 391 -5.97 -39.25 -13.90
CA GLY A 391 -5.40 -39.43 -15.24
C GLY A 391 -6.03 -38.69 -16.42
N ARG A 392 -5.56 -39.00 -17.62
CA ARG A 392 -6.20 -38.62 -18.89
C ARG A 392 -7.46 -39.44 -19.16
N TRP A 393 -7.46 -40.69 -18.68
CA TRP A 393 -8.55 -41.65 -18.78
C TRP A 393 -9.06 -41.98 -17.39
N ASN A 394 -10.39 -42.05 -17.23
CA ASN A 394 -11.05 -42.30 -15.96
C ASN A 394 -12.31 -43.13 -16.24
N GLU A 395 -12.52 -44.18 -15.46
CA GLU A 395 -13.68 -45.08 -15.59
C GLU A 395 -15.01 -44.31 -15.64
N THR A 396 -15.19 -43.31 -14.78
CA THR A 396 -16.44 -42.54 -14.73
C THR A 396 -16.62 -41.65 -15.96
N ILE A 397 -15.53 -41.18 -16.57
CA ILE A 397 -15.58 -40.43 -17.83
C ILE A 397 -15.93 -41.37 -18.99
N LEU A 398 -15.29 -42.53 -19.05
CA LEU A 398 -15.51 -43.53 -20.10
C LEU A 398 -16.91 -44.15 -20.02
N ARG A 399 -17.47 -44.34 -18.82
CA ARG A 399 -18.86 -44.80 -18.63
C ARG A 399 -19.90 -43.72 -18.89
N ARG A 400 -19.59 -42.44 -18.64
CA ARG A 400 -20.50 -41.31 -18.91
C ARG A 400 -20.56 -40.95 -20.40
N ASN A 401 -19.45 -41.09 -21.11
CA ASN A 401 -19.37 -40.86 -22.55
C ASN A 401 -19.19 -42.19 -23.28
N GLU A 402 -20.31 -42.84 -23.60
CA GLU A 402 -20.36 -44.17 -24.23
C GLU A 402 -19.62 -44.21 -25.57
N GLU A 403 -19.71 -43.14 -26.38
CA GLU A 403 -19.00 -43.03 -27.65
C GLU A 403 -17.47 -43.06 -27.47
N LEU A 404 -16.97 -42.36 -26.45
CA LEU A 404 -15.55 -42.38 -26.11
C LEU A 404 -15.11 -43.73 -25.54
N GLY A 405 -15.94 -44.34 -24.67
CA GLY A 405 -15.67 -45.65 -24.08
C GLY A 405 -15.58 -46.77 -25.12
N GLN A 406 -16.40 -46.72 -26.16
CA GLN A 406 -16.43 -47.68 -27.27
C GLN A 406 -15.37 -47.42 -28.35
N SER A 407 -14.65 -46.29 -28.29
CA SER A 407 -13.59 -45.98 -29.25
C SER A 407 -12.42 -46.98 -29.16
N LYS A 408 -11.63 -47.07 -30.24
CA LYS A 408 -10.46 -47.97 -30.29
C LYS A 408 -9.42 -47.57 -29.25
N GLY A 409 -9.04 -48.51 -28.38
CA GLY A 409 -7.95 -48.39 -27.42
C GLY A 409 -6.88 -49.45 -27.65
N VAL A 410 -5.65 -49.13 -27.26
CA VAL A 410 -4.50 -50.03 -27.32
C VAL A 410 -3.82 -50.04 -25.95
N LEU A 411 -3.76 -51.20 -25.33
CA LEU A 411 -2.94 -51.50 -24.15
C LEU A 411 -1.58 -51.99 -24.64
N TYR A 412 -0.49 -51.38 -24.17
CA TYR A 412 0.85 -51.75 -24.58
C TYR A 412 1.71 -52.11 -23.38
N PHE A 413 2.55 -53.13 -23.58
CA PHE A 413 3.61 -53.52 -22.68
C PHE A 413 4.94 -53.42 -23.42
N VAL A 414 5.80 -52.52 -22.94
CA VAL A 414 7.06 -52.19 -23.61
C VAL A 414 8.22 -52.25 -22.65
N GLN A 415 9.36 -52.66 -23.17
CA GLN A 415 10.65 -52.66 -22.50
C GLN A 415 11.41 -51.39 -22.91
N MET A 416 11.98 -50.68 -21.94
CA MET A 416 12.67 -49.40 -22.12
C MET A 416 14.06 -49.44 -21.48
N LEU A 417 15.02 -48.77 -22.11
CA LEU A 417 16.37 -48.60 -21.56
C LEU A 417 16.55 -47.14 -21.11
N ILE A 418 16.49 -46.91 -19.80
CA ILE A 418 16.60 -45.58 -19.18
C ILE A 418 17.84 -45.57 -18.30
N GLU A 419 18.79 -44.67 -18.59
CA GLU A 419 20.05 -44.50 -17.84
C GLU A 419 20.88 -45.79 -17.61
N GLY A 420 20.73 -46.79 -18.49
CA GLY A 420 21.42 -48.09 -18.39
C GLY A 420 20.69 -49.14 -17.57
N CYS A 421 19.49 -48.83 -17.06
CA CYS A 421 18.59 -49.76 -16.40
C CYS A 421 17.48 -50.21 -17.37
N LEU A 422 17.15 -51.50 -17.32
CA LEU A 422 16.02 -52.07 -18.04
C LEU A 422 14.75 -51.86 -17.23
N ILE A 423 13.75 -51.20 -17.81
CA ILE A 423 12.48 -50.87 -17.13
C ILE A 423 11.32 -51.23 -18.05
N TYR A 424 10.22 -51.70 -17.48
CA TYR A 424 9.02 -52.05 -18.24
C TYR A 424 7.91 -51.02 -18.00
N LYS A 425 7.18 -50.66 -19.06
CA LYS A 425 6.05 -49.72 -19.01
C LYS A 425 4.77 -50.39 -19.51
N ILE A 426 3.70 -50.25 -18.72
CA ILE A 426 2.34 -50.70 -19.09
C ILE A 426 1.45 -49.47 -19.14
N GLY A 427 0.91 -49.16 -20.31
CA GLY A 427 0.04 -48.00 -20.49
C GLY A 427 -0.96 -48.16 -21.62
N ILE A 428 -1.87 -47.19 -21.70
CA ILE A 428 -2.94 -47.18 -22.71
C ILE A 428 -2.86 -45.97 -23.65
N THR A 429 -3.29 -46.15 -24.89
CA THR A 429 -3.35 -45.08 -25.89
C THR A 429 -4.55 -45.26 -26.82
N SER A 430 -5.11 -44.16 -27.31
CA SER A 430 -6.13 -44.15 -28.37
C SER A 430 -5.52 -43.98 -29.78
N LYS A 431 -4.19 -43.88 -29.86
CA LYS A 431 -3.38 -43.77 -31.09
C LYS A 431 -2.47 -44.99 -31.22
N SER A 432 -1.51 -44.97 -32.13
CA SER A 432 -0.46 -46.00 -32.17
C SER A 432 0.51 -45.87 -30.99
N VAL A 433 1.10 -47.00 -30.58
CA VAL A 433 2.14 -47.07 -29.53
C VAL A 433 3.35 -46.22 -29.93
N ASP A 434 3.75 -46.30 -31.20
CA ASP A 434 4.81 -45.48 -31.79
C ASP A 434 4.60 -43.98 -31.62
N GLU A 435 3.40 -43.46 -31.90
CA GLU A 435 3.11 -42.03 -31.75
C GLU A 435 3.14 -41.60 -30.29
N ARG A 436 2.73 -42.48 -29.36
CA ARG A 436 2.73 -42.20 -27.92
C ARG A 436 4.14 -42.14 -27.35
N LEU A 437 4.97 -43.13 -27.67
CA LEU A 437 6.31 -43.27 -27.08
C LEU A 437 7.38 -42.41 -27.77
N LYS A 438 7.21 -42.06 -29.07
CA LYS A 438 8.08 -41.05 -29.73
C LYS A 438 8.08 -39.70 -29.01
N ALA A 439 6.97 -39.33 -28.37
CA ALA A 439 6.87 -38.11 -27.60
C ALA A 439 7.74 -38.14 -26.31
N GLU A 440 8.07 -39.33 -25.81
CA GLU A 440 8.85 -39.53 -24.58
C GLU A 440 10.37 -39.60 -24.85
N GLY A 441 10.78 -39.88 -26.09
CA GLY A 441 12.16 -39.70 -26.55
C GLY A 441 13.16 -40.79 -26.15
N TRP A 442 12.70 -41.90 -25.57
CA TRP A 442 13.54 -43.03 -25.13
C TRP A 442 13.47 -44.22 -26.09
N PRO A 443 14.57 -44.99 -26.26
CA PRO A 443 14.54 -46.24 -27.01
C PRO A 443 13.68 -47.28 -26.27
N TYR A 444 12.84 -47.99 -27.03
CA TYR A 444 11.93 -48.98 -26.50
C TYR A 444 11.77 -50.17 -27.44
N GLU A 445 11.37 -51.32 -26.91
CA GLU A 445 11.01 -52.54 -27.62
C GLU A 445 9.61 -52.98 -27.18
N ILE A 446 8.79 -53.42 -28.12
CA ILE A 446 7.41 -53.84 -27.85
C ILE A 446 7.43 -55.30 -27.43
N VAL A 447 6.90 -55.60 -26.24
CA VAL A 447 6.83 -56.97 -25.71
C VAL A 447 5.49 -57.60 -26.11
N SER A 448 4.37 -56.94 -25.78
CA SER A 448 3.02 -57.36 -26.21
C SER A 448 2.07 -56.17 -26.34
N ILE A 449 1.02 -56.33 -27.15
CA ILE A 449 -0.02 -55.34 -27.42
C ILE A 449 -1.38 -56.03 -27.40
N PHE A 450 -2.34 -55.40 -26.73
CA PHE A 450 -3.75 -55.79 -26.73
C PHE A 450 -4.62 -54.65 -27.27
N GLU A 451 -5.47 -54.95 -28.27
CA GLU A 451 -6.38 -53.97 -28.89
C GLU A 451 -7.84 -54.31 -28.59
N SER A 452 -8.56 -53.39 -27.95
CA SER A 452 -10.00 -53.53 -27.67
C SER A 452 -10.67 -52.16 -27.58
N THR A 453 -11.85 -52.08 -26.96
CA THR A 453 -12.47 -50.80 -26.63
C THR A 453 -11.66 -50.07 -25.55
N LEU A 454 -11.65 -48.74 -25.59
CA LEU A 454 -10.89 -47.92 -24.65
C LEU A 454 -11.30 -48.15 -23.19
N LEU A 455 -12.58 -48.46 -22.95
CA LEU A 455 -13.06 -48.83 -21.61
C LEU A 455 -12.47 -50.17 -21.16
N ASP A 456 -12.48 -51.18 -22.01
CA ASP A 456 -11.97 -52.52 -21.69
C ASP A 456 -10.45 -52.49 -21.45
N VAL A 457 -9.72 -51.85 -22.36
CA VAL A 457 -8.27 -51.60 -22.23
C VAL A 457 -7.90 -50.88 -20.93
N TYR A 458 -8.68 -49.87 -20.52
CA TYR A 458 -8.48 -49.19 -19.23
C TYR A 458 -8.72 -50.13 -18.04
N LEU A 459 -9.77 -50.95 -18.06
CA LEU A 459 -10.04 -51.89 -16.97
C LEU A 459 -8.91 -52.92 -16.82
N ARG A 460 -8.40 -53.46 -17.94
CA ARG A 460 -7.27 -54.39 -17.96
C ARG A 460 -5.97 -53.76 -17.48
N GLU A 461 -5.70 -52.51 -17.86
CA GLU A 461 -4.56 -51.76 -17.33
C GLU A 461 -4.63 -51.66 -15.79
N GLN A 462 -5.79 -51.30 -15.24
CA GLN A 462 -5.96 -51.20 -13.78
C GLN A 462 -5.80 -52.56 -13.08
N GLU A 463 -6.25 -53.66 -13.69
CA GLU A 463 -6.03 -55.03 -13.20
C GLU A 463 -4.52 -55.36 -13.14
N LEU A 464 -3.77 -55.07 -14.21
CA LEU A 464 -2.32 -55.28 -14.26
C LEU A 464 -1.57 -54.39 -13.27
N HIS A 465 -1.94 -53.12 -13.15
CA HIS A 465 -1.34 -52.18 -12.21
C HIS A 465 -1.59 -52.57 -10.74
N ALA A 466 -2.71 -53.23 -10.46
CA ALA A 466 -3.02 -53.78 -9.14
C ALA A 466 -2.19 -55.05 -8.86
N LEU A 467 -2.05 -55.93 -9.84
CA LEU A 467 -1.21 -57.14 -9.74
C LEU A 467 0.27 -56.79 -9.50
N LEU A 468 0.77 -55.77 -10.19
CA LEU A 468 2.17 -55.35 -10.17
C LEU A 468 2.46 -54.21 -9.18
N TYR A 469 1.54 -53.94 -8.24
CA TYR A 469 1.63 -52.78 -7.35
C TYR A 469 2.95 -52.72 -6.56
N GLU A 470 3.44 -53.86 -6.08
CA GLU A 470 4.68 -53.96 -5.29
C GLU A 470 5.96 -53.82 -6.14
N LYS A 471 5.84 -53.95 -7.47
CA LYS A 471 6.96 -53.90 -8.43
C LYS A 471 7.11 -52.55 -9.13
N ARG A 472 6.38 -51.52 -8.66
CA ARG A 472 6.43 -50.18 -9.24
C ARG A 472 7.81 -49.57 -9.09
N PHE A 473 8.33 -49.04 -10.18
CA PHE A 473 9.60 -48.35 -10.24
C PHE A 473 9.36 -46.84 -10.17
N GLN A 474 10.00 -46.15 -9.21
CA GLN A 474 9.82 -44.72 -9.01
C GLN A 474 10.97 -43.94 -9.64
N LEU A 475 10.66 -43.16 -10.68
CA LEU A 475 11.60 -42.25 -11.35
C LEU A 475 11.30 -40.79 -10.94
N ASP A 476 12.33 -39.95 -10.79
CA ASP A 476 12.14 -38.51 -10.51
C ASP A 476 11.41 -37.82 -11.68
N GLY A 477 10.31 -37.12 -11.36
CA GLY A 477 9.24 -36.72 -12.28
C GLY A 477 9.56 -35.69 -13.37
N GLU A 478 10.84 -35.46 -13.71
CA GLU A 478 11.25 -34.58 -14.82
C GLU A 478 11.53 -35.34 -16.13
N LEU A 479 11.66 -36.68 -16.09
CA LEU A 479 12.18 -37.49 -17.21
C LEU A 479 11.11 -38.25 -18.02
N LEU A 480 9.94 -38.56 -17.44
CA LEU A 480 8.88 -39.32 -18.10
C LEU A 480 7.47 -38.95 -17.61
N ASP A 481 6.50 -38.97 -18.52
CA ASP A 481 5.06 -38.84 -18.22
C ASP A 481 4.49 -40.21 -17.84
N GLY A 482 3.78 -40.30 -16.70
CA GLY A 482 3.22 -41.56 -16.17
C GLY A 482 4.10 -42.32 -15.18
N TYR A 483 4.54 -41.69 -14.08
CA TYR A 483 5.41 -42.33 -13.06
C TYR A 483 4.79 -43.54 -12.33
N THR A 484 3.47 -43.76 -12.45
CA THR A 484 2.78 -44.94 -11.88
C THR A 484 2.71 -46.13 -12.82
N GLU A 485 3.18 -45.97 -14.07
CA GLU A 485 3.09 -46.95 -15.16
C GLU A 485 4.40 -47.74 -15.37
N LEU A 486 5.42 -47.49 -14.54
CA LEU A 486 6.76 -48.09 -14.66
C LEU A 486 6.96 -49.21 -13.64
N PHE A 487 7.57 -50.31 -14.07
CA PHE A 487 7.77 -51.52 -13.28
C PHE A 487 9.17 -52.11 -13.45
N ASP A 488 9.70 -52.67 -12.36
CA ASP A 488 10.94 -53.47 -12.33
C ASP A 488 10.55 -54.95 -12.24
N LEU A 489 10.67 -55.66 -13.35
CA LEU A 489 10.17 -57.03 -13.55
C LEU A 489 11.32 -57.97 -13.89
N ASP A 490 11.26 -59.19 -13.36
CA ASP A 490 12.16 -60.28 -13.78
C ASP A 490 11.64 -61.00 -15.04
N ASP A 491 12.48 -61.84 -15.65
CA ASP A 491 12.15 -62.54 -16.90
C ASP A 491 10.88 -63.41 -16.78
N ASN A 492 10.61 -64.02 -15.62
CA ASN A 492 9.41 -64.84 -15.41
C ASN A 492 8.16 -63.95 -15.32
N GLU A 493 8.26 -62.80 -14.65
CA GLU A 493 7.18 -61.83 -14.51
C GLU A 493 6.82 -61.19 -15.86
N VAL A 494 7.81 -60.93 -16.71
CA VAL A 494 7.60 -60.46 -18.09
C VAL A 494 6.80 -61.48 -18.90
N GLU A 495 7.14 -62.78 -18.80
CA GLU A 495 6.40 -63.86 -19.47
C GLU A 495 4.95 -63.97 -18.97
N ILE A 496 4.72 -63.83 -17.66
CA ILE A 496 3.37 -63.85 -17.07
C ILE A 496 2.53 -62.68 -17.60
N VAL A 497 3.08 -61.46 -17.58
CA VAL A 497 2.37 -60.25 -18.05
C VAL A 497 2.09 -60.34 -19.55
N SER A 498 3.05 -60.84 -20.34
CA SER A 498 2.85 -61.07 -21.78
C SER A 498 1.75 -62.10 -22.04
N SER A 499 1.76 -63.22 -21.30
CA SER A 499 0.74 -64.27 -21.45
C SER A 499 -0.66 -63.77 -21.08
N LEU A 500 -0.77 -62.96 -20.02
CA LEU A 500 -2.04 -62.34 -19.62
C LEU A 500 -2.58 -61.37 -20.68
N LEU A 501 -1.70 -60.59 -21.33
CA LEU A 501 -2.08 -59.69 -22.41
C LEU A 501 -2.57 -60.45 -23.65
N ASP A 502 -2.00 -61.62 -23.93
CA ASP A 502 -2.39 -62.47 -25.06
C ASP A 502 -3.69 -63.26 -24.79
N GLU A 503 -4.07 -63.44 -23.51
CA GLU A 503 -5.32 -64.08 -23.07
C GLU A 503 -6.53 -63.13 -23.04
N PHE A 504 -6.29 -61.82 -22.95
CA PHE A 504 -7.33 -60.79 -23.03
C PHE A 504 -7.92 -60.70 -24.43
#